data_AF-A0A7K4BF26-F1
#
_entry.id   AF-A0A7K4BF26-F1
#
_cell.length_a   1.000
_cell.length_b   1.000
_cell.length_c   1.000
_cell.angle_alpha   90.00
_cell.angle_beta   90.00
_cell.angle_gamma   90.00
#
_symmetry.space_group_name_H-M   'P 1'
#
loop_
_entity.id
_entity.type
_entity.pdbx_description
1 polymer ?
#
loop_
_entity_poly.entity_id
_entity_poly.type
_entity_poly.pdbx_seq_one_letter_code
_entity_poly.pdbx_strand_id
1 'polypeptide(L)'
;VAPIQVVIVPIIIGKRRDEVLSAAAALEEELRGAGFSVKLDRRDMRPGAKYYHWEMRGVPLRIEIGPRDIDTNTVVAVSRDGQKTKLDRRGVAEGVISVLAEFQDRIRGTARQAMADRIAVTRTLEETALAVKSGVAVIHWCGSRECAEKIETVADASILGSDVRSDLITVSDGPCVACGGKGRSALVARTY
;
A
#
# COMPACT_ATOMS: atom_id res chain seq x y z
N VAL A 1 2.43 -1.01 10.49
CA VAL A 1 1.54 0.15 10.23
C VAL A 1 2.36 1.43 10.43
N ALA A 2 2.10 2.50 9.67
CA ALA A 2 2.96 3.69 9.60
C ALA A 2 3.24 4.30 10.99
N PRO A 3 4.51 4.50 11.40
CA PRO A 3 4.85 5.10 12.70
C PRO A 3 4.39 6.55 12.85
N ILE A 4 4.26 7.25 11.73
CA ILE A 4 3.69 8.60 11.62
C ILE A 4 2.62 8.50 10.53
N GLN A 5 1.37 8.76 10.90
CA GLN A 5 0.23 8.75 9.98
C GLN A 5 0.06 10.10 9.29
N VAL A 6 0.26 11.19 10.04
CA VAL A 6 0.03 12.56 9.56
C VAL A 6 1.27 13.41 9.81
N VAL A 7 1.73 14.12 8.79
CA VAL A 7 2.72 15.18 8.96
C VAL A 7 2.08 16.54 8.66
N ILE A 8 2.27 17.51 9.54
CA ILE A 8 1.83 18.89 9.32
C ILE A 8 3.02 19.70 8.82
N VAL A 9 2.85 20.34 7.66
CA VAL A 9 3.86 21.19 7.04
C VAL A 9 3.34 22.64 6.99
N PRO A 10 3.82 23.52 7.90
CA PRO A 10 3.48 24.93 7.87
C PRO A 10 4.11 25.62 6.65
N ILE A 11 3.29 26.36 5.90
CA ILE A 11 3.69 27.11 4.71
C ILE A 11 3.89 28.57 5.10
N ILE A 12 5.13 28.91 5.45
CA ILE A 12 5.48 30.25 5.93
C ILE A 12 5.73 31.14 4.72
N ILE A 13 4.89 32.16 4.56
CA ILE A 13 5.02 33.19 3.52
C ILE A 13 4.93 34.57 4.19
N GLY A 14 5.90 35.44 3.88
CA GLY A 14 5.93 36.81 4.41
C GLY A 14 6.12 36.85 5.93
N LYS A 15 5.38 37.73 6.61
CA LYS A 15 5.55 38.03 8.05
C LYS A 15 4.62 37.23 8.98
N ARG A 16 3.72 36.39 8.46
CA ARG A 16 2.72 35.63 9.24
C ARG A 16 3.27 34.32 9.84
N ARG A 17 4.56 34.27 10.17
CA ARG A 17 5.23 33.05 10.64
C ARG A 17 4.61 32.52 11.92
N ASP A 18 4.48 33.37 12.93
CA ASP A 18 4.06 32.97 14.27
C ASP A 18 2.59 32.51 14.27
N GLU A 19 1.76 33.18 13.48
CA GLU A 19 0.37 32.80 13.26
C GLU A 19 0.26 31.40 12.63
N VAL A 20 1.02 31.13 11.57
CA VAL A 20 1.02 29.81 10.91
C VAL A 20 1.55 28.71 11.83
N LEU A 21 2.62 28.98 12.58
CA LEU A 21 3.17 28.01 13.53
C LEU A 21 2.21 27.72 14.69
N SER A 22 1.51 28.74 15.19
CA SER A 22 0.49 28.58 16.23
C SER A 22 -0.69 27.74 15.72
N ALA A 23 -1.21 28.06 14.53
CA ALA A 23 -2.29 27.28 13.91
C ALA A 23 -1.89 25.83 13.64
N ALA A 24 -0.65 25.60 13.19
CA ALA A 24 -0.12 24.26 12.96
C ALA A 24 0.08 23.46 14.25
N ALA A 25 0.48 24.11 15.35
CA ALA A 25 0.58 23.48 16.66
C ALA A 25 -0.80 23.12 17.23
N ALA A 26 -1.79 24.01 17.10
CA ALA A 26 -3.17 23.72 17.51
C ALA A 26 -3.76 22.53 16.73
N LEU A 27 -3.50 22.47 15.42
CA LEU A 27 -3.88 21.33 14.58
C LEU A 27 -3.18 20.03 15.00
N GLU A 28 -1.89 20.11 15.37
CA GLU A 28 -1.14 18.95 15.88
C GLU A 28 -1.80 18.37 17.13
N GLU A 29 -2.13 19.22 18.10
CA GLU A 29 -2.78 18.79 19.35
C GLU A 29 -4.18 18.23 19.11
N GLU A 30 -4.98 18.86 18.26
CA GLU A 30 -6.33 18.37 17.91
C GLU A 30 -6.28 16.96 17.29
N LEU A 31 -5.39 16.74 16.32
CA LEU A 31 -5.25 15.44 15.67
C LEU A 31 -4.63 14.39 16.59
N ARG A 32 -3.69 14.77 17.48
CA ARG A 32 -3.18 13.88 18.52
C ARG A 32 -4.30 13.48 19.50
N GLY A 33 -5.15 14.43 19.89
CA GLY A 33 -6.32 14.19 20.73
C GLY A 33 -7.33 13.23 20.09
N ALA A 34 -7.43 13.25 18.75
CA ALA A 34 -8.21 12.29 17.97
C ALA A 34 -7.52 10.92 17.78
N GLY A 35 -6.33 10.71 18.36
CA GLY A 35 -5.61 9.42 18.36
C GLY A 35 -4.63 9.22 17.20
N PHE A 36 -4.35 10.23 16.39
CA PHE A 36 -3.39 10.12 15.29
C PHE A 36 -1.93 10.22 15.76
N SER A 37 -1.05 9.47 15.10
CA SER A 37 0.40 9.68 15.18
C SER A 37 0.80 10.84 14.26
N VAL A 38 0.91 12.03 14.85
CA VAL A 38 1.18 13.28 14.13
C VAL A 38 2.63 13.72 14.28
N LYS A 39 3.18 14.39 13.26
CA LYS A 39 4.45 15.12 13.36
C LYS A 39 4.32 16.51 12.74
N LEU A 40 4.60 17.56 13.52
CA LEU A 40 4.77 18.90 12.98
C LEU A 40 6.20 19.15 12.49
N ASP A 41 6.36 19.53 11.23
CA ASP A 41 7.66 19.85 10.61
C ASP A 41 8.00 21.35 10.66
N ARG A 42 8.56 21.77 11.80
CA ARG A 42 8.98 23.15 12.07
C ARG A 42 10.33 23.55 11.44
N ARG A 43 11.00 22.65 10.71
CA ARG A 43 12.33 22.95 10.15
C ARG A 43 12.26 24.16 9.22
N ASP A 44 13.29 24.99 9.23
CA ASP A 44 13.37 26.13 8.32
C ASP A 44 13.92 25.69 6.95
N MET A 45 13.04 25.07 6.16
CA MET A 45 13.35 24.50 4.85
C MET A 45 12.24 24.85 3.87
N ARG A 46 12.58 24.94 2.58
CA ARG A 46 11.58 25.11 1.51
C ARG A 46 10.51 24.02 1.61
N PRO A 47 9.20 24.34 1.49
CA PRO A 47 8.12 23.35 1.59
C PRO A 47 8.34 22.12 0.72
N GLY A 48 8.74 22.30 -0.54
CA GLY A 48 9.03 21.18 -1.45
C GLY A 48 10.10 20.20 -0.94
N ALA A 49 11.11 20.69 -0.20
CA ALA A 49 12.11 19.81 0.41
C ALA A 49 11.54 19.00 1.58
N LYS A 50 10.61 19.58 2.35
CA LYS A 50 9.87 18.87 3.39
C LYS A 50 8.94 17.81 2.79
N TYR A 51 8.24 18.18 1.71
CA TYR A 51 7.32 17.28 0.99
C TYR A 51 8.04 16.01 0.57
N TYR A 52 9.15 16.17 -0.16
CA TYR A 52 9.98 15.06 -0.60
C TYR A 52 10.48 14.21 0.57
N HIS A 53 10.96 14.84 1.66
CA HIS A 53 11.45 14.13 2.83
C HIS A 53 10.41 13.18 3.44
N TRP A 54 9.15 13.62 3.55
CA TRP A 54 8.08 12.81 4.15
C TRP A 54 7.47 11.81 3.18
N GLU A 55 7.41 12.14 1.89
CA GLU A 55 7.00 11.20 0.85
C GLU A 55 7.98 10.03 0.74
N MET A 56 9.29 10.28 0.81
CA MET A 56 10.30 9.22 0.83
C MET A 56 10.21 8.33 2.06
N ARG A 57 9.69 8.84 3.18
CA ARG A 57 9.45 8.06 4.40
C ARG A 57 8.11 7.33 4.41
N GLY A 58 7.29 7.49 3.37
CA GLY A 58 6.01 6.83 3.24
C GLY A 58 4.94 7.30 4.23
N VAL A 59 5.02 8.56 4.71
CA VAL A 59 3.96 9.10 5.56
C VAL A 59 2.64 9.14 4.77
N PRO A 60 1.55 8.53 5.27
CA PRO A 60 0.29 8.42 4.53
C PRO A 60 -0.34 9.75 4.15
N LEU A 61 -0.32 10.72 5.06
CA LEU A 61 -0.98 12.01 4.88
C LEU A 61 -0.07 13.18 5.26
N ARG A 62 0.05 14.15 4.36
CA ARG A 62 0.63 15.46 4.65
C ARG A 62 -0.49 16.49 4.72
N ILE A 63 -0.52 17.29 5.78
CA ILE A 63 -1.42 18.45 5.87
C ILE A 63 -0.59 19.71 5.72
N GLU A 64 -0.97 20.54 4.75
CA GLU A 64 -0.39 21.84 4.48
C GLU A 64 -1.29 22.91 5.10
N ILE A 65 -0.67 23.85 5.81
CA ILE A 65 -1.38 24.99 6.42
C ILE A 65 -0.56 26.27 6.20
N GLY A 66 -1.12 27.22 5.46
CA GLY A 66 -0.53 28.53 5.24
C GLY A 66 -1.50 29.67 5.56
N PRO A 67 -1.06 30.93 5.34
CA PRO A 67 -1.86 32.11 5.64
C PRO A 67 -3.26 32.11 5.00
N ARG A 68 -3.37 31.67 3.74
CA ARG A 68 -4.64 31.61 3.01
C ARG A 68 -5.59 30.55 3.56
N ASP A 69 -5.05 29.44 4.06
CA ASP A 69 -5.83 28.35 4.62
C ASP A 69 -6.40 28.80 5.97
N ILE A 70 -5.62 29.54 6.76
CA ILE A 70 -6.06 30.18 8.01
C ILE A 70 -7.17 31.19 7.74
N ASP A 71 -7.00 32.07 6.75
CA ASP A 71 -8.00 33.09 6.39
C ASP A 71 -9.35 32.47 5.98
N THR A 72 -9.32 31.26 5.43
CA THR A 72 -10.50 30.52 4.98
C THR A 72 -10.93 29.41 5.93
N ASN A 73 -10.31 29.32 7.11
CA ASN A 73 -10.54 28.28 8.11
C ASN A 73 -10.52 26.85 7.53
N THR A 74 -9.52 26.56 6.70
CA THR A 74 -9.33 25.27 6.04
C THR A 74 -7.89 24.77 6.15
N VAL A 75 -7.64 23.54 5.68
CA VAL A 75 -6.30 22.98 5.43
C VAL A 75 -6.30 22.18 4.14
N VAL A 76 -5.11 21.93 3.58
CA VAL A 76 -4.96 21.05 2.42
C VAL A 76 -4.34 19.73 2.86
N ALA A 77 -5.10 18.66 2.77
CA ALA A 77 -4.63 17.30 3.01
C ALA A 77 -4.16 16.68 1.70
N VAL A 78 -2.95 16.13 1.68
CA VAL A 78 -2.31 15.50 0.52
C VAL A 78 -1.92 14.08 0.90
N SER A 79 -2.59 13.10 0.32
CA SER A 79 -2.26 11.69 0.54
C SER A 79 -1.00 11.30 -0.23
N ARG A 80 -0.33 10.22 0.19
CA ARG A 80 0.96 9.81 -0.36
C ARG A 80 0.94 9.46 -1.84
N ASP A 81 -0.19 9.01 -2.36
CA ASP A 81 -0.45 8.77 -3.79
C ASP A 81 -0.72 10.05 -4.59
N GLY A 82 -0.69 11.23 -3.94
CA GLY A 82 -0.73 12.54 -4.59
C GLY A 82 -2.13 13.20 -4.64
N GLN A 83 -3.18 12.56 -4.11
CA GLN A 83 -4.51 13.15 -4.07
C GLN A 83 -4.57 14.31 -3.07
N LYS A 84 -5.22 15.41 -3.47
CA LYS A 84 -5.37 16.62 -2.65
C LYS A 84 -6.83 16.83 -2.28
N THR A 85 -7.08 17.03 -1.01
CA THR A 85 -8.41 17.29 -0.46
C THR A 85 -8.34 18.52 0.43
N LYS A 86 -9.21 19.50 0.18
CA LYS A 86 -9.36 20.66 1.07
C LYS A 86 -10.32 20.26 2.20
N LEU A 87 -9.88 20.41 3.45
CA LEU A 87 -10.68 20.10 4.64
C LEU A 87 -11.05 21.37 5.39
N ASP A 88 -12.28 21.45 5.91
CA ASP A 88 -12.65 22.50 6.86
C ASP A 88 -11.91 22.24 8.18
N ARG A 89 -11.49 23.31 8.87
CA ARG A 89 -10.90 23.17 10.20
C ARG A 89 -11.92 22.67 11.22
N ARG A 90 -13.20 23.00 11.04
CA ARG A 90 -14.32 22.47 11.83
C ARG A 90 -14.54 21.02 11.41
N GLY A 91 -14.16 20.08 12.27
CA GLY A 91 -14.24 18.65 11.97
C GLY A 91 -13.08 18.14 11.13
N VAL A 92 -11.88 18.72 11.29
CA VAL A 92 -10.70 18.26 10.54
C VAL A 92 -10.36 16.80 10.85
N ALA A 93 -10.64 16.34 12.08
CA ALA A 93 -10.35 14.99 12.51
C ALA A 93 -11.18 13.98 11.69
N GLU A 94 -12.48 14.19 11.54
CA GLU A 94 -13.35 13.37 10.70
C GLU A 94 -12.93 13.42 9.23
N GLY A 95 -12.54 14.61 8.75
CA GLY A 95 -11.99 14.77 7.40
C GLY A 95 -10.72 13.92 7.19
N VAL A 96 -9.80 13.93 8.15
CA VAL A 96 -8.56 13.13 8.11
C VAL A 96 -8.86 11.63 8.17
N ILE A 97 -9.83 11.19 8.99
CA ILE A 97 -10.28 9.79 9.02
C ILE A 97 -10.74 9.35 7.61
N SER A 98 -11.63 10.12 7.00
CA SER A 98 -12.17 9.82 5.67
C SER A 98 -11.07 9.75 4.61
N VAL A 99 -10.16 10.74 4.58
CA VAL A 99 -9.06 10.76 3.60
C VAL A 99 -8.12 9.57 3.78
N LEU A 100 -7.79 9.19 5.02
CA LEU A 100 -6.94 8.03 5.30
C LEU A 100 -7.63 6.70 4.94
N ALA A 101 -8.94 6.58 5.21
CA ALA A 101 -9.72 5.40 4.84
C ALA A 101 -9.76 5.23 3.32
N GLU A 102 -10.10 6.28 2.58
CA GLU A 102 -10.09 6.27 1.12
C GLU A 102 -8.70 5.95 0.55
N PHE A 103 -7.63 6.54 1.12
CA PHE A 103 -6.27 6.23 0.73
C PHE A 103 -5.95 4.74 0.95
N GLN A 104 -6.31 4.19 2.10
CA GLN A 104 -6.12 2.78 2.41
C GLN A 104 -6.86 1.86 1.44
N ASP A 105 -8.09 2.20 1.06
CA ASP A 105 -8.87 1.43 0.10
C ASP A 105 -8.27 1.51 -1.31
N ARG A 106 -7.77 2.67 -1.74
CA ARG A 106 -7.08 2.81 -3.03
C ARG A 106 -5.80 1.98 -3.12
N ILE A 107 -4.94 2.02 -2.10
CA ILE A 107 -3.71 1.22 -2.11
C ILE A 107 -4.00 -0.27 -2.01
N ARG A 108 -5.02 -0.66 -1.23
CA ARG A 108 -5.47 -2.06 -1.12
C ARG A 108 -6.02 -2.55 -2.45
N GLY A 109 -6.89 -1.77 -3.09
CA GLY A 109 -7.45 -2.09 -4.40
C GLY A 109 -6.36 -2.24 -5.46
N THR A 110 -5.45 -1.28 -5.55
CA THR A 110 -4.29 -1.34 -6.46
C THR A 110 -3.44 -2.59 -6.22
N ALA A 111 -3.08 -2.87 -4.97
CA ALA A 111 -2.28 -4.04 -4.63
C ALA A 111 -3.01 -5.36 -4.95
N ARG A 112 -4.32 -5.43 -4.67
CA ARG A 112 -5.15 -6.60 -4.95
C ARG A 112 -5.27 -6.87 -6.44
N GLN A 113 -5.50 -5.83 -7.26
CA GLN A 113 -5.53 -5.97 -8.71
C GLN A 113 -4.16 -6.43 -9.24
N ALA A 114 -3.08 -5.79 -8.78
CA ALA A 114 -1.74 -6.14 -9.20
C ALA A 114 -1.32 -7.56 -8.78
N MET A 115 -1.93 -8.12 -7.73
CA MET A 115 -1.79 -9.53 -7.36
C MET A 115 -2.62 -10.42 -8.29
N ALA A 116 -3.88 -10.09 -8.53
CA ALA A 116 -4.76 -10.84 -9.42
C ALA A 116 -4.18 -10.96 -10.84
N ASP A 117 -3.64 -9.86 -11.39
CA ASP A 117 -3.02 -9.80 -12.73
C ASP A 117 -1.76 -10.68 -12.84
N ARG A 118 -1.16 -11.07 -11.72
CA ARG A 118 0.06 -11.89 -11.64
C ARG A 118 -0.21 -13.33 -11.24
N ILE A 119 -1.46 -13.70 -11.01
CA ILE A 119 -1.84 -15.10 -10.76
C ILE A 119 -2.24 -15.71 -12.10
N ALA A 120 -1.55 -16.78 -12.49
CA ALA A 120 -1.85 -17.51 -13.72
C ALA A 120 -2.09 -18.99 -13.42
N VAL A 121 -3.21 -19.54 -13.91
CA VAL A 121 -3.43 -20.99 -13.89
C VAL A 121 -2.67 -21.61 -15.05
N THR A 122 -1.78 -22.56 -14.77
CA THR A 122 -0.91 -23.19 -15.76
C THR A 122 -1.14 -24.70 -15.81
N ARG A 123 -0.95 -25.29 -17.00
CA ARG A 123 -1.21 -26.70 -17.27
C ARG A 123 0.03 -27.45 -17.77
N THR A 124 1.09 -26.73 -18.14
CA THR A 124 2.38 -27.32 -18.49
C THR A 124 3.52 -26.78 -17.64
N LEU A 125 4.65 -27.49 -17.64
CA LEU A 125 5.85 -27.05 -16.92
C LEU A 125 6.43 -25.77 -17.53
N GLU A 126 6.36 -25.61 -18.85
CA GLU A 126 6.83 -24.44 -19.58
C GLU A 126 5.98 -23.20 -19.27
N GLU A 127 4.65 -23.34 -19.23
CA GLU A 127 3.74 -22.28 -18.80
C GLU A 127 4.02 -21.86 -17.37
N THR A 128 4.25 -22.85 -16.49
CA THR A 128 4.60 -22.63 -15.08
C THR A 128 5.90 -21.84 -14.99
N ALA A 129 6.95 -22.26 -15.70
CA ALA A 129 8.25 -21.59 -15.74
C ALA A 129 8.18 -20.14 -16.28
N LEU A 130 7.23 -19.84 -17.17
CA LEU A 130 7.00 -18.48 -17.67
C LEU A 130 6.25 -17.63 -16.64
N ALA A 131 5.16 -18.15 -16.06
CA ALA A 131 4.31 -17.44 -15.11
C ALA A 131 5.07 -17.02 -13.83
N VAL A 132 5.94 -17.89 -13.31
CA VAL A 132 6.70 -17.63 -12.07
C VAL A 132 7.78 -16.55 -12.22
N LYS A 133 8.10 -16.10 -13.45
CA LYS A 133 9.05 -15.01 -13.67
C LYS A 133 8.55 -13.66 -13.18
N SER A 134 7.23 -13.46 -13.19
CA SER A 134 6.60 -12.17 -12.85
C SER A 134 5.44 -12.31 -11.87
N GLY A 135 5.12 -13.52 -11.41
CA GLY A 135 3.95 -13.78 -10.59
C GLY A 135 3.91 -15.14 -9.93
N VAL A 136 2.69 -15.62 -9.69
CA VAL A 136 2.38 -16.90 -9.03
C VAL A 136 1.67 -17.80 -10.03
N ALA A 137 2.18 -19.01 -10.21
CA ALA A 137 1.51 -20.04 -10.99
C ALA A 137 0.61 -20.88 -10.08
N VAL A 138 -0.62 -21.12 -10.52
CA VAL A 138 -1.54 -22.09 -9.93
C VAL A 138 -1.52 -23.33 -10.81
N ILE A 139 -0.97 -24.41 -10.27
CA ILE A 139 -0.86 -25.70 -10.96
C ILE A 139 -1.75 -26.73 -10.28
N HIS A 140 -1.97 -27.87 -10.93
CA HIS A 140 -2.39 -29.08 -10.22
C HIS A 140 -1.17 -29.92 -9.87
N TRP A 141 -1.05 -30.32 -8.61
CA TRP A 141 0.04 -31.14 -8.11
C TRP A 141 -0.49 -32.38 -7.37
N CYS A 142 0.12 -33.53 -7.62
CA CYS A 142 -0.29 -34.82 -7.05
C CYS A 142 0.17 -35.05 -5.60
N GLY A 143 0.95 -34.13 -5.02
CA GLY A 143 1.50 -34.26 -3.66
C GLY A 143 2.76 -35.13 -3.56
N SER A 144 3.22 -35.73 -4.66
CA SER A 144 4.44 -36.55 -4.65
C SER A 144 5.70 -35.68 -4.66
N ARG A 145 6.73 -36.14 -3.95
CA ARG A 145 8.04 -35.51 -3.88
C ARG A 145 8.74 -35.48 -5.25
N GLU A 146 8.66 -36.56 -6.02
CA GLU A 146 9.26 -36.65 -7.34
C GLU A 146 8.71 -35.57 -8.30
N CYS A 147 7.38 -35.39 -8.32
CA CYS A 147 6.78 -34.33 -9.13
C CYS A 147 7.14 -32.93 -8.61
N ALA A 148 7.27 -32.74 -7.29
CA ALA A 148 7.71 -31.47 -6.73
C ALA A 148 9.11 -31.11 -7.22
N GLU A 149 10.08 -32.02 -7.07
CA GLU A 149 11.46 -31.81 -7.51
C GLU A 149 11.54 -31.48 -9.02
N LYS A 150 10.74 -32.16 -9.85
CA LYS A 150 10.64 -31.87 -11.29
C LYS A 150 10.06 -30.48 -11.58
N ILE A 151 8.97 -30.11 -10.91
CA ILE A 151 8.33 -28.79 -11.06
C ILE A 151 9.30 -27.69 -10.67
N GLU A 152 9.93 -27.82 -9.50
CA GLU A 152 10.85 -26.80 -8.98
C GLU A 152 12.09 -26.64 -9.84
N THR A 153 12.65 -27.76 -10.34
CA THR A 153 13.81 -27.74 -11.24
C THR A 153 13.48 -27.06 -12.58
N VAL A 154 12.34 -27.39 -13.20
CA VAL A 154 11.99 -26.82 -14.51
C VAL A 154 11.50 -25.38 -14.40
N ALA A 155 10.74 -25.06 -13.36
CA ALA A 155 10.19 -23.72 -13.15
C ALA A 155 11.22 -22.74 -12.56
N ASP A 156 12.33 -23.23 -12.00
CA ASP A 156 13.29 -22.43 -11.23
C ASP A 156 12.55 -21.59 -10.17
N ALA A 157 11.76 -22.30 -9.37
CA ALA A 157 10.80 -21.77 -8.41
C ALA A 157 10.43 -22.83 -7.36
N SER A 158 9.76 -22.43 -6.28
CA SER A 158 9.39 -23.32 -5.16
C SER A 158 7.88 -23.56 -5.12
N ILE A 159 7.47 -24.78 -4.73
CA ILE A 159 6.07 -25.03 -4.37
C ILE A 159 5.80 -24.39 -3.00
N LEU A 160 4.88 -23.43 -2.96
CA LEU A 160 4.53 -22.71 -1.72
C LEU A 160 3.55 -23.49 -0.83
N GLY A 161 2.74 -24.37 -1.44
CA GLY A 161 1.78 -25.20 -0.75
C GLY A 161 0.53 -25.51 -1.58
N SER A 162 -0.24 -26.50 -1.11
CA SER A 162 -1.48 -26.99 -1.72
C SER A 162 -2.75 -26.58 -0.97
N ASP A 163 -2.63 -26.02 0.24
CA ASP A 163 -3.75 -25.50 1.03
C ASP A 163 -4.04 -24.04 0.64
N VAL A 164 -4.55 -23.85 -0.59
CA VAL A 164 -4.81 -22.52 -1.15
C VAL A 164 -6.06 -21.90 -0.53
N ARG A 165 -5.87 -20.82 0.24
CA ARG A 165 -6.93 -20.06 0.91
C ARG A 165 -6.97 -18.63 0.39
N SER A 166 -7.38 -18.48 -0.87
CA SER A 166 -7.47 -17.18 -1.53
C SER A 166 -8.78 -17.05 -2.27
N ASP A 167 -9.42 -15.88 -2.16
CA ASP A 167 -10.61 -15.54 -2.93
C ASP A 167 -10.29 -15.19 -4.40
N LEU A 168 -9.01 -15.05 -4.75
CA LEU A 168 -8.54 -14.84 -6.12
C LEU A 168 -8.34 -16.16 -6.89
N ILE A 169 -8.41 -17.31 -6.21
CA ILE A 169 -8.06 -18.62 -6.79
C ILE A 169 -9.19 -19.60 -6.56
N THR A 170 -9.74 -20.14 -7.65
CA THR A 170 -10.69 -21.25 -7.56
C THR A 170 -9.92 -22.56 -7.43
N VAL A 171 -9.96 -23.15 -6.23
CA VAL A 171 -9.35 -24.46 -5.97
C VAL A 171 -10.11 -25.53 -6.73
N SER A 172 -9.37 -26.37 -7.44
CA SER A 172 -9.92 -27.46 -8.23
C SER A 172 -8.96 -28.65 -8.25
N ASP A 173 -9.51 -29.81 -8.62
CA ASP A 173 -8.73 -30.99 -8.96
C ASP A 173 -8.51 -31.07 -10.48
N GLY A 174 -7.40 -31.66 -10.89
CA GLY A 174 -6.98 -31.73 -12.29
C GLY A 174 -5.76 -32.62 -12.50
N PRO A 175 -5.33 -32.81 -13.75
CA PRO A 175 -4.14 -33.59 -14.05
C PRO A 175 -2.88 -32.88 -13.54
N CYS A 176 -2.01 -33.60 -12.85
CA CYS A 176 -0.78 -33.05 -12.33
C CYS A 176 0.10 -32.54 -13.48
N VAL A 177 0.58 -31.30 -13.37
CA VAL A 177 1.40 -30.64 -14.40
C VAL A 177 2.68 -31.43 -14.77
N ALA A 178 3.16 -32.28 -13.86
CA ALA A 178 4.40 -33.04 -14.03
C ALA A 178 4.22 -34.47 -14.57
N CYS A 179 3.17 -35.18 -14.13
CA CYS A 179 2.96 -36.61 -14.41
C CYS A 179 1.58 -36.96 -14.98
N GLY A 180 0.65 -36.01 -15.08
CA GLY A 180 -0.72 -36.23 -15.56
C GLY A 180 -1.66 -36.96 -14.59
N GLY A 181 -1.16 -37.46 -13.45
CA GLY A 181 -1.96 -38.12 -12.42
C GLY A 181 -2.95 -37.17 -11.71
N LYS A 182 -3.75 -37.67 -10.76
CA LYS A 182 -4.70 -36.82 -10.02
C LYS A 182 -3.95 -35.83 -9.13
N GLY A 183 -4.20 -34.54 -9.34
CA GLY A 183 -3.61 -33.45 -8.55
C GLY A 183 -4.65 -32.43 -8.12
N ARG A 184 -4.26 -31.62 -7.13
CA ARG A 184 -5.06 -30.52 -6.58
C ARG A 184 -4.32 -29.21 -6.76
N SER A 185 -5.05 -28.08 -6.79
CA SER A 185 -4.45 -26.75 -6.91
C SER A 185 -3.34 -26.53 -5.88
N ALA A 186 -2.17 -26.12 -6.36
CA ALA A 186 -1.01 -25.74 -5.57
C ALA A 186 -0.38 -24.49 -6.18
N LEU A 187 0.32 -23.72 -5.35
CA LEU A 187 0.97 -22.47 -5.77
C LEU A 187 2.46 -22.72 -5.99
N VAL A 188 2.98 -22.19 -7.09
CA VAL A 188 4.41 -22.15 -7.40
C VAL A 188 4.80 -20.70 -7.62
N ALA A 189 5.89 -20.26 -6.99
CA ALA A 189 6.45 -18.95 -7.23
C ALA A 189 7.94 -18.93 -6.89
N ARG A 190 8.64 -17.94 -7.42
CA ARG A 190 10.01 -17.66 -6.98
C ARG A 190 9.97 -17.08 -5.57
N THR A 191 10.74 -17.69 -4.69
CA THR A 191 10.91 -17.24 -3.30
C THR A 191 12.18 -16.38 -3.21
N TYR A 192 12.13 -15.33 -2.38
CA TYR A 192 13.28 -14.48 -2.06
C TYR A 192 14.19 -15.12 -1.02
#